data_AF-M4RMM0-F1
#
_entry.id   AF-M4RMM0-F1
#
_cell.length_a   1.000
_cell.length_b   1.000
_cell.length_c   1.000
_cell.angle_alpha   90.00
_cell.angle_beta   90.00
_cell.angle_gamma   90.00
#
_symmetry.space_group_name_H-M   'P 1'
#
loop_
_entity.id
_entity.type
_entity.pdbx_description
1 polymer ?
#
loop_
_entity_poly.entity_id
_entity_poly.type
_entity_poly.pdbx_seq_one_letter_code
_entity_poly.pdbx_strand_id
1 'polypeptide(L)'
;MLSISSSFSLTRLERKMLRADSYADWKVAALEHDAKSGFDTWKSKEESKSYDYVNIRSRIDALKQLRRQGDDIGLLFALNEGIHGNQGGMGKSILYEKAKFGTKNLIEEYVDEIVGALEHISNIPESSDVTKEDKLDFLNVPVIVLAVLL
;
A
#
# COMPACT_ATOMS: atom_id res chain seq x y z
N MET A 1 -25.52 10.57 9.81
CA MET A 1 -26.48 10.64 8.68
C MET A 1 -25.98 11.68 7.70
N LEU A 2 -25.76 11.32 6.43
CA LEU A 2 -25.41 12.30 5.39
C LEU A 2 -26.63 13.16 5.06
N SER A 3 -26.42 14.45 4.78
CA SER A 3 -27.51 15.34 4.37
C SER A 3 -28.05 14.96 2.99
N ILE A 4 -29.31 15.30 2.70
CA ILE A 4 -29.93 15.06 1.39
C ILE A 4 -29.10 15.69 0.26
N SER A 5 -28.58 16.92 0.48
CA SER A 5 -27.68 17.61 -0.46
C SER A 5 -26.38 16.83 -0.71
N SER A 6 -25.80 16.23 0.34
CA SER A 6 -24.62 15.38 0.23
C SER A 6 -24.90 14.13 -0.61
N SER A 7 -26.03 13.45 -0.38
CA SER A 7 -26.45 12.27 -1.16
C SER A 7 -26.58 12.56 -2.67
N PHE A 8 -27.23 13.67 -3.04
CA PHE A 8 -27.32 14.10 -4.44
C PHE A 8 -25.95 14.40 -5.06
N SER A 9 -25.04 14.97 -4.26
CA SER A 9 -23.68 15.28 -4.73
C SER A 9 -22.86 14.01 -5.01
N LEU A 10 -22.99 12.97 -4.17
CA LEU A 10 -22.32 11.68 -4.34
C LEU A 10 -22.84 10.95 -5.58
N THR A 11 -24.16 10.87 -5.76
CA THR A 11 -24.79 10.27 -6.95
C THR A 11 -24.33 10.95 -8.25
N ARG A 12 -24.12 12.26 -8.22
CA ARG A 12 -23.58 13.00 -9.38
C ARG A 12 -22.14 12.59 -9.69
N LEU A 13 -21.31 12.39 -8.66
CA LEU A 13 -19.91 11.97 -8.83
C LEU A 13 -19.80 10.53 -9.32
N GLU A 14 -20.65 9.63 -8.84
CA GLU A 14 -20.73 8.25 -9.35
C GLU A 14 -21.09 8.23 -10.84
N ARG A 15 -22.02 9.09 -11.28
CA ARG A 15 -22.33 9.24 -12.72
C ARG A 15 -21.17 9.82 -13.53
N LYS A 16 -20.39 10.74 -12.95
CA LYS A 16 -19.17 11.25 -13.61
C LYS A 16 -18.13 10.14 -13.77
N MET A 17 -17.90 9.34 -12.74
CA MET A 17 -17.00 8.18 -12.80
C MET A 17 -17.45 7.20 -13.89
N LEU A 18 -18.74 6.85 -13.95
CA LEU A 18 -19.28 5.91 -14.95
C LEU A 18 -19.17 6.41 -16.40
N ARG A 19 -19.11 7.73 -16.61
CA ARG A 19 -19.05 8.37 -17.94
C ARG A 19 -17.67 8.94 -18.27
N ALA A 20 -16.66 8.65 -17.45
CA ALA A 20 -15.32 9.17 -17.66
C ALA A 20 -14.70 8.51 -18.91
N ASP A 21 -14.16 9.33 -19.81
CA ASP A 21 -13.49 8.87 -21.03
C ASP A 21 -12.02 8.51 -20.80
N SER A 22 -11.50 8.82 -19.61
CA SER A 22 -10.12 8.51 -19.22
C SER A 22 -10.00 8.15 -17.75
N TYR A 23 -8.93 7.41 -17.42
CA TYR A 23 -8.57 7.13 -16.02
C TYR A 23 -8.36 8.43 -15.22
N ALA A 24 -7.78 9.47 -15.83
CA ALA A 24 -7.55 10.73 -15.16
C ALA A 24 -8.86 11.40 -14.74
N ASP A 25 -9.85 11.43 -15.64
CA ASP A 25 -11.18 12.00 -15.36
C ASP A 25 -11.93 11.17 -14.31
N TRP A 26 -11.84 9.85 -14.41
CA TRP A 26 -12.40 8.92 -13.41
C TRP A 26 -11.79 9.17 -12.03
N LYS A 27 -10.46 9.27 -11.94
CA LYS A 27 -9.70 9.48 -10.70
C LYS A 27 -10.09 10.79 -10.03
N VAL A 28 -10.22 11.88 -10.78
CA VAL A 28 -10.66 13.18 -10.24
C VAL A 28 -12.04 13.05 -9.59
N ALA A 29 -12.99 12.40 -10.27
CA ALA A 29 -14.34 12.20 -9.71
C ALA A 29 -14.35 11.26 -8.49
N ALA A 30 -13.54 10.20 -8.51
CA ALA A 30 -13.40 9.25 -7.40
C ALA A 30 -12.81 9.90 -6.14
N LEU A 31 -11.77 10.72 -6.30
CA LEU A 31 -11.17 11.49 -5.19
C LEU A 31 -12.15 12.52 -4.61
N GLU A 32 -12.88 13.25 -5.46
CA GLU A 32 -13.91 14.19 -4.97
C GLU A 32 -15.03 13.45 -4.22
N HIS A 33 -15.37 12.24 -4.66
CA HIS A 33 -16.36 11.40 -3.99
C HIS A 33 -15.88 11.01 -2.59
N ASP A 34 -14.65 10.51 -2.46
CA ASP A 34 -14.09 10.06 -1.18
C ASP A 34 -13.92 11.20 -0.17
N ALA A 35 -13.57 12.41 -0.63
CA ALA A 35 -13.54 13.59 0.21
C ALA A 35 -14.93 13.92 0.78
N LYS A 36 -16.00 13.80 -0.03
CA LYS A 36 -17.37 14.13 0.39
C LYS A 36 -18.07 13.05 1.21
N SER A 37 -17.77 11.78 0.95
CA SER A 37 -18.31 10.66 1.72
C SER A 37 -17.60 10.49 3.07
N GLY A 38 -16.44 11.14 3.25
CA GLY A 38 -15.57 10.99 4.42
C GLY A 38 -14.65 9.77 4.33
N PHE A 39 -14.55 9.14 3.16
CA PHE A 39 -13.63 8.02 2.97
C PHE A 39 -12.17 8.46 2.95
N ASP A 40 -11.85 9.71 2.59
CA ASP A 40 -10.49 10.23 2.80
C ASP A 40 -10.08 10.22 4.27
N THR A 41 -10.97 10.63 5.17
CA THR A 41 -10.74 10.54 6.63
C THR A 41 -10.64 9.08 7.09
N TRP A 42 -11.43 8.18 6.50
CA TRP A 42 -11.30 6.75 6.78
C TRP A 42 -9.94 6.20 6.33
N LYS A 43 -9.42 6.62 5.17
CA LYS A 43 -8.11 6.20 4.66
C LYS A 43 -6.97 6.70 5.55
N SER A 44 -7.06 7.93 6.05
CA SER A 44 -6.03 8.52 6.92
C SER A 44 -6.01 7.94 8.33
N LYS A 45 -7.14 7.44 8.85
CA LYS A 45 -7.17 6.77 10.15
C LYS A 45 -6.56 5.38 10.04
N GLU A 46 -5.37 5.18 10.60
CA GLU A 46 -4.69 3.87 10.63
C GLU A 46 -5.52 2.80 11.36
N GLU A 47 -5.95 3.12 12.59
CA GLU A 47 -6.66 2.18 13.46
C GLU A 47 -7.94 1.65 12.79
N SER A 48 -8.03 0.33 12.72
CA SER A 48 -9.16 -0.39 12.17
C SER A 48 -9.15 -1.83 12.69
N LYS A 49 -10.33 -2.42 12.85
CA LYS A 49 -10.46 -3.85 13.15
C LYS A 49 -10.27 -4.74 11.92
N SER A 50 -10.21 -4.15 10.73
CA SER A 50 -10.12 -4.89 9.46
C SER A 50 -8.73 -5.46 9.20
N TYR A 51 -7.68 -4.89 9.79
CA TYR A 51 -6.28 -5.31 9.63
C TYR A 51 -5.48 -4.95 10.88
N ASP A 52 -4.34 -5.61 11.08
CA ASP A 52 -3.42 -5.36 12.19
C ASP A 52 -2.53 -4.14 11.86
N TYR A 53 -3.11 -2.95 12.04
CA TYR A 53 -2.43 -1.70 11.76
C TYR A 53 -1.18 -1.49 12.62
N VAL A 54 -1.15 -2.04 13.85
CA VAL A 54 0.02 -1.94 14.75
C VAL A 54 1.18 -2.74 14.17
N ASN A 55 0.93 -3.96 13.70
CA ASN A 55 1.95 -4.78 13.04
C ASN A 55 2.49 -4.10 11.77
N ILE A 56 1.60 -3.56 10.94
CA ILE A 56 2.02 -2.87 9.70
C ILE A 56 2.89 -1.66 10.03
N ARG A 57 2.47 -0.78 10.95
CA ARG A 57 3.25 0.39 11.36
C ARG A 57 4.63 0.00 11.90
N SER A 58 4.69 -1.00 12.79
CA SER A 58 5.96 -1.50 13.33
C SER A 58 6.91 -2.02 12.24
N ARG A 59 6.37 -2.65 11.18
CA ARG A 59 7.18 -3.12 10.06
C ARG A 59 7.71 -1.99 9.19
N ILE A 60 6.88 -0.97 8.91
CA ILE A 60 7.33 0.25 8.21
C ILE A 60 8.50 0.88 8.96
N ASP A 61 8.36 1.07 10.27
CA ASP A 61 9.37 1.73 11.08
C ASP A 61 10.69 0.94 11.10
N ALA A 62 10.61 -0.40 11.17
CA ALA A 62 11.79 -1.27 11.09
C ALA A 62 12.50 -1.15 9.73
N LEU A 63 11.77 -1.22 8.62
CA LEU A 63 12.35 -1.07 7.28
C LEU A 63 13.01 0.30 7.08
N LYS A 64 12.33 1.37 7.51
CA LYS A 64 12.88 2.74 7.47
C LYS A 64 14.15 2.86 8.31
N GLN A 65 14.18 2.25 9.48
CA GLN A 65 15.34 2.28 10.36
C GLN A 65 16.54 1.56 9.74
N LEU A 66 16.35 0.34 9.24
CA LEU A 66 17.42 -0.46 8.60
C LEU A 66 18.02 0.29 7.41
N ARG A 67 17.18 0.86 6.55
CA ARG A 67 17.64 1.68 5.41
C ARG A 67 18.43 2.92 5.84
N ARG A 68 17.97 3.64 6.87
CA ARG A 68 18.68 4.82 7.39
C ARG A 68 20.03 4.48 8.00
N GLN A 69 20.16 3.28 8.56
CA GLN A 69 21.40 2.78 9.17
C GLN A 69 22.36 2.17 8.14
N GLY A 70 21.90 1.88 6.91
CA GLY A 70 22.67 1.14 5.92
C GLY A 70 22.89 -0.32 6.31
N ASP A 71 22.00 -0.88 7.13
CA ASP A 71 22.05 -2.29 7.52
C ASP A 71 21.40 -3.15 6.43
N ASP A 72 22.15 -3.38 5.35
CA ASP A 72 21.65 -4.07 4.15
C ASP A 72 21.34 -5.55 4.40
N ILE A 73 22.09 -6.20 5.28
CA ILE A 73 21.84 -7.60 5.69
C ILE A 73 20.55 -7.68 6.49
N GLY A 74 20.39 -6.81 7.50
CA GLY A 74 19.18 -6.74 8.30
C GLY A 74 17.96 -6.38 7.45
N LEU A 75 18.13 -5.50 6.46
CA LEU A 75 17.08 -5.15 5.51
C LEU A 75 16.66 -6.36 4.65
N LEU A 76 17.61 -7.08 4.07
CA LEU A 76 17.33 -8.28 3.28
C LEU A 76 16.60 -9.35 4.12
N PHE A 77 17.04 -9.55 5.37
CA PHE A 77 16.38 -10.45 6.31
C PHE A 77 14.93 -10.02 6.61
N ALA A 78 14.71 -8.74 6.92
CA ALA A 78 13.38 -8.20 7.24
C ALA A 78 12.41 -8.30 6.05
N LEU A 79 12.91 -8.16 4.82
CA LEU A 79 12.15 -8.34 3.58
C LEU A 79 11.78 -9.82 3.37
N ASN A 80 12.73 -10.74 3.56
CA ASN A 80 12.52 -12.19 3.46
C ASN A 80 11.47 -12.72 4.46
N GLU A 81 11.43 -12.20 5.68
CA GLU A 81 10.45 -12.60 6.70
C GLU A 81 9.09 -11.90 6.57
N GLY A 82 8.94 -10.96 5.63
CA GLY A 82 7.93 -9.91 5.75
C GLY A 82 7.03 -9.65 4.57
N ILE A 83 7.48 -9.98 3.37
CA ILE A 83 6.75 -9.62 2.15
C ILE A 83 5.79 -10.74 1.79
N HIS A 84 4.63 -10.71 2.44
CA HIS A 84 3.49 -11.55 2.11
C HIS A 84 2.32 -10.65 1.72
N GLY A 85 1.62 -10.97 0.62
CA GLY A 85 0.54 -10.13 0.09
C GLY A 85 -0.63 -9.89 1.06
N ASN A 86 -0.71 -10.63 2.17
CA ASN A 86 -1.73 -10.45 3.20
C ASN A 86 -1.14 -10.27 4.61
N GLN A 87 0.05 -9.69 4.72
CA GLN A 87 0.65 -9.32 6.01
C GLN A 87 -0.34 -8.50 6.85
N GLY A 88 -0.52 -8.87 8.13
CA GLY A 88 -1.47 -8.18 9.02
C GLY A 88 -2.93 -8.15 8.52
N GLY A 89 -3.31 -8.95 7.52
CA GLY A 89 -4.64 -8.88 6.91
C GLY A 89 -4.86 -7.69 5.97
N MET A 90 -3.78 -7.03 5.50
CA MET A 90 -3.86 -5.86 4.62
C MET A 90 -4.46 -6.16 3.24
N GLY A 91 -4.51 -7.43 2.83
CA GLY A 91 -5.07 -7.88 1.55
C GLY A 91 -6.56 -8.18 1.58
N LYS A 92 -7.26 -7.99 2.72
CA LYS A 92 -8.70 -8.29 2.81
C LYS A 92 -9.54 -7.34 1.95
N SER A 93 -10.43 -7.89 1.13
CA SER A 93 -11.24 -7.12 0.15
C SER A 93 -12.04 -5.97 0.77
N ILE A 94 -12.53 -6.13 2.01
CA ILE A 94 -13.29 -5.09 2.74
C ILE A 94 -12.55 -3.75 2.89
N LEU A 95 -11.22 -3.76 2.79
CA LEU A 95 -10.40 -2.54 2.82
C LEU A 95 -10.46 -1.80 1.46
N TYR A 96 -10.59 -2.52 0.37
CA TYR A 96 -10.54 -1.98 -1.01
C TYR A 96 -11.93 -1.65 -1.58
N GLU A 97 -13.01 -2.10 -0.92
CA GLU A 97 -14.39 -1.84 -1.35
C GLU A 97 -14.99 -0.54 -0.76
N LYS A 98 -14.27 0.15 0.13
CA LYS A 98 -14.80 1.32 0.86
C LYS A 98 -14.62 2.62 0.10
N ALA A 99 -13.38 3.00 -0.17
CA ALA A 99 -13.05 4.20 -0.93
C ALA A 99 -13.24 3.93 -2.43
N LYS A 100 -13.55 4.96 -3.21
CA LYS A 100 -13.57 4.85 -4.67
C LYS A 100 -12.16 4.86 -5.25
N PHE A 101 -11.21 5.49 -4.57
CA PHE A 101 -9.82 5.55 -4.97
C PHE A 101 -8.87 5.20 -3.81
N GLY A 102 -8.05 4.18 -4.02
CA GLY A 102 -7.06 3.72 -3.06
C GLY A 102 -7.65 2.95 -1.87
N THR A 103 -6.86 2.79 -0.82
CA THR A 103 -7.25 2.12 0.43
C THR A 103 -6.67 2.86 1.64
N LYS A 104 -6.57 2.21 2.80
CA LYS A 104 -5.88 2.75 3.97
C LYS A 104 -4.48 3.26 3.60
N ASN A 105 -4.19 4.51 3.96
CA ASN A 105 -2.90 5.14 3.68
C ASN A 105 -1.73 4.37 4.30
N LEU A 106 -1.93 3.72 5.46
CA LEU A 106 -0.90 2.90 6.09
C LEU A 106 -0.49 1.69 5.23
N ILE A 107 -1.43 1.12 4.48
CA ILE A 107 -1.14 0.00 3.58
C ILE A 107 -0.34 0.50 2.38
N GLU A 108 -0.75 1.63 1.80
CA GLU A 108 -0.01 2.27 0.71
C GLU A 108 1.42 2.64 1.14
N GLU A 109 1.59 3.24 2.33
CA GLU A 109 2.90 3.56 2.90
C GLU A 109 3.78 2.31 3.11
N TYR A 110 3.18 1.19 3.53
CA TYR A 110 3.92 -0.06 3.70
C TYR A 110 4.39 -0.64 2.37
N VAL A 111 3.53 -0.61 1.35
CA VAL A 111 3.90 -1.04 0.00
C VAL A 111 5.01 -0.15 -0.55
N ASP A 112 4.90 1.17 -0.42
CA ASP A 112 5.93 2.11 -0.85
C ASP A 112 7.27 1.89 -0.13
N GLU A 113 7.24 1.58 1.17
CA GLU A 113 8.46 1.28 1.93
C GLU A 113 9.11 -0.03 1.48
N ILE A 114 8.32 -1.07 1.19
CA ILE A 114 8.83 -2.31 0.60
C ILE A 114 9.48 -2.01 -0.76
N VAL A 115 8.80 -1.28 -1.65
CA VAL A 115 9.34 -0.94 -2.97
C VAL A 115 10.66 -0.17 -2.83
N GLY A 116 10.69 0.85 -1.96
CA GLY A 116 11.91 1.61 -1.71
C GLY A 116 13.05 0.78 -1.11
N ALA A 117 12.74 -0.21 -0.26
CA ALA A 117 13.72 -1.14 0.27
C ALA A 117 14.27 -2.08 -0.82
N LEU A 118 13.40 -2.58 -1.71
CA LEU A 118 13.80 -3.40 -2.86
C LEU A 118 14.67 -2.63 -3.84
N GLU A 119 14.31 -1.39 -4.15
CA GLU A 119 15.12 -0.49 -4.97
C GLU A 119 16.48 -0.18 -4.34
N HIS A 120 16.53 -0.04 -3.01
CA HIS A 120 17.80 0.13 -2.29
C HIS A 120 18.70 -1.09 -2.48
N ILE A 121 18.21 -2.30 -2.16
CA ILE A 121 18.97 -3.56 -2.29
C ILE A 121 19.36 -3.85 -3.75
N SER A 122 18.54 -3.47 -4.73
CA SER A 122 18.91 -3.67 -6.14
C SER A 122 20.07 -2.79 -6.58
N ASN A 123 20.20 -1.59 -6.03
CA ASN A 123 21.21 -0.60 -6.40
C ASN A 123 22.52 -0.68 -5.60
N ILE A 124 22.57 -1.36 -4.44
CA ILE A 124 23.85 -1.53 -3.72
C ILE A 124 24.84 -2.39 -4.53
N PRO A 125 26.14 -2.06 -4.53
CA PRO A 125 27.17 -2.90 -5.15
C PRO A 125 27.17 -4.30 -4.56
N GLU A 126 27.57 -5.29 -5.36
CA GLU A 126 27.83 -6.64 -4.83
C GLU A 126 28.93 -6.57 -3.78
N SER A 127 28.71 -7.22 -2.65
CA SER A 127 29.67 -7.31 -1.56
C SER A 127 29.80 -8.76 -1.09
N SER A 128 30.73 -9.02 -0.17
CA SER A 128 30.79 -10.32 0.53
C SER A 128 29.53 -10.62 1.33
N ASP A 129 28.77 -9.59 1.69
CA ASP A 129 27.67 -9.65 2.65
C ASP A 129 26.31 -9.71 1.94
N VAL A 130 26.20 -9.15 0.73
CA VAL A 130 25.04 -9.27 -0.15
C VAL A 130 25.53 -9.59 -1.56
N THR A 131 25.47 -10.86 -1.91
CA THR A 131 25.90 -11.36 -3.21
C THR A 131 24.80 -11.21 -4.25
N LYS A 132 25.17 -11.37 -5.52
CA LYS A 132 24.19 -11.45 -6.62
C LYS A 132 23.23 -12.63 -6.45
N GLU A 133 23.70 -13.74 -5.89
CA GLU A 133 22.90 -14.94 -5.64
C GLU A 133 21.84 -14.64 -4.58
N ASP A 134 22.19 -13.98 -3.48
CA ASP A 134 21.23 -13.56 -2.44
C ASP A 134 20.10 -12.69 -3.00
N LYS A 135 20.44 -11.77 -3.92
CA LYS A 135 19.46 -10.91 -4.60
C LYS A 135 18.54 -11.70 -5.53
N LEU A 136 19.05 -12.71 -6.22
CA LEU A 136 18.26 -13.56 -7.12
C LEU A 136 17.39 -14.54 -6.35
N ASP A 137 17.91 -15.14 -5.29
CA ASP A 137 17.18 -16.06 -4.42
C ASP A 137 15.99 -15.36 -3.80
N PHE A 138 16.17 -14.13 -3.30
CA PHE A 138 15.08 -13.28 -2.81
C PHE A 138 13.93 -13.15 -3.83
N LEU A 139 14.25 -12.97 -5.13
CA LEU A 139 13.25 -12.81 -6.20
C LEU A 139 12.63 -14.13 -6.66
N ASN A 140 13.31 -15.26 -6.41
CA ASN A 140 12.89 -16.61 -6.80
C ASN A 140 12.07 -17.33 -5.72
N VAL A 141 12.10 -16.86 -4.46
CA VAL A 141 11.07 -17.24 -3.49
C VAL A 141 9.72 -16.85 -4.10
N PRO A 142 8.63 -17.62 -3.91
CA PRO A 142 7.28 -17.19 -4.28
C PRO A 142 6.84 -16.01 -3.38
N VAL A 143 7.54 -14.88 -3.52
CA VAL A 143 7.12 -13.59 -3.02
C VAL A 143 5.90 -13.26 -3.85
N ILE A 144 4.76 -13.17 -3.19
CA ILE A 144 3.47 -12.79 -3.75
C ILE A 144 3.53 -11.29 -4.11
N VAL A 145 4.46 -10.90 -4.98
CA VAL A 145 4.46 -9.59 -5.65
C VAL A 145 3.50 -9.64 -6.85
N LEU A 146 3.22 -10.83 -7.38
CA LEU A 146 2.35 -10.99 -8.55
C LEU A 146 0.83 -10.98 -8.26
N ALA A 147 0.36 -11.05 -7.00
CA ALA A 147 -1.09 -11.12 -6.73
C ALA A 147 -1.76 -9.78 -6.40
N VAL A 148 -1.05 -8.65 -6.44
CA VAL A 148 -1.62 -7.31 -6.15
C VAL A 148 -1.58 -6.37 -7.37
N LEU A 149 -0.99 -6.79 -8.50
CA LEU A 149 -0.89 -5.98 -9.73
C LEU A 149 -1.51 -6.61 -10.99
N LEU A 150 -2.33 -7.67 -10.85
CA LEU A 150 -3.20 -8.22 -11.90
C LEU A 150 -4.61 -8.41 -11.36
#